data_AF-A0A136PYE6-F1
#
_entry.id   AF-A0A136PYE6-F1
#
_cell.length_a   1.000
_cell.length_b   1.000
_cell.length_c   1.000
_cell.angle_alpha   90.00
_cell.angle_beta   90.00
_cell.angle_gamma   90.00
#
_symmetry.space_group_name_H-M   'P 1'
#
loop_
_entity.id
_entity.type
_entity.pdbx_description
1 polymer ?
#
loop_
_entity_poly.entity_id
_entity_poly.type
_entity_poly.pdbx_seq_one_letter_code
_entity_poly.pdbx_strand_id
1 'polypeptide(L)'
;MADRIDIYPVGVLADLLMLRRARRYGALGWALRRLAQTLRYVARRARAGQWREVKGAFNGYLAEPTPFPAHLRRCGSGWTKRRAMRSLHRHGYRQTGP
;
A
#
# COMPACT_ATOMS: atom_id res chain seq x y z
N MET A 1 4.79 4.82 25.54
CA MET A 1 5.41 4.46 24.25
C MET A 1 4.78 5.37 23.21
N ALA A 2 5.56 6.12 22.45
CA ALA A 2 5.02 6.99 21.42
C ALA A 2 4.46 6.14 20.27
N ASP A 3 3.21 6.41 19.92
CA ASP A 3 2.50 5.77 18.82
C ASP A 3 3.14 6.20 17.48
N ARG A 4 3.83 5.27 16.82
CA ARG A 4 4.51 5.52 15.54
C ARG A 4 3.59 5.18 14.38
N ILE A 5 3.61 5.98 13.31
CA ILE A 5 2.89 5.67 12.06
C ILE A 5 3.90 5.35 10.96
N ASP A 6 3.89 4.12 10.47
CA ASP A 6 4.69 3.71 9.33
C ASP A 6 3.88 3.90 8.04
N ILE A 7 4.46 4.59 7.05
CA ILE A 7 3.83 4.83 5.76
C ILE A 7 4.69 4.25 4.64
N TYR A 8 4.19 3.21 3.99
CA TYR A 8 4.93 2.47 2.98
C TYR A 8 4.08 2.20 1.72
N PRO A 9 4.71 2.15 0.53
CA PRO A 9 4.02 1.84 -0.70
C PRO A 9 3.59 0.36 -0.71
N VAL A 10 2.45 0.06 -1.34
CA VAL A 10 1.88 -1.28 -1.47
C VAL A 10 1.32 -1.51 -2.87
N GLY A 11 1.04 -2.78 -3.19
CA GLY A 11 0.41 -3.18 -4.45
C GLY A 11 1.19 -2.71 -5.67
N VAL A 12 0.47 -2.24 -6.69
CA VAL A 12 1.07 -1.83 -7.97
C VAL A 12 2.08 -0.69 -7.79
N LEU A 13 1.85 0.25 -6.85
CA LEU A 13 2.78 1.34 -6.62
C LEU A 13 4.12 0.85 -6.07
N ALA A 14 4.12 -0.12 -5.16
CA ALA A 14 5.34 -0.71 -4.64
C ALA A 14 6.17 -1.36 -5.75
N ASP A 15 5.52 -2.14 -6.62
CA ASP A 15 6.19 -2.81 -7.74
C ASP A 15 6.75 -1.81 -8.76
N LEU A 16 6.05 -0.70 -9.04
CA LEU A 16 6.55 0.37 -9.90
C LEU A 16 7.76 1.09 -9.32
N LEU A 17 7.73 1.40 -8.02
CA LEU A 17 8.88 2.01 -7.34
C LEU A 17 10.07 1.05 -7.31
N MET A 18 9.81 -0.24 -7.12
CA MET A 18 10.82 -1.30 -7.16
C MET A 18 11.42 -1.43 -8.56
N LEU A 19 10.61 -1.36 -9.63
CA LEU A 19 11.08 -1.35 -11.01
C LEU A 19 11.97 -0.13 -11.30
N ARG A 20 11.55 1.06 -10.86
CA ARG A 20 12.36 2.29 -10.99
C ARG A 20 13.71 2.14 -10.30
N ARG A 21 13.74 1.55 -9.10
CA ARG A 21 14.98 1.30 -8.37
C ARG A 21 15.82 0.22 -9.05
N ALA A 22 15.20 -0.88 -9.48
CA ALA A 22 15.88 -1.99 -10.15
C ALA A 22 16.56 -1.57 -11.45
N ARG A 23 15.98 -0.60 -12.18
CA ARG A 23 16.63 0.02 -13.36
C ARG A 23 17.98 0.65 -13.03
N ARG A 24 18.14 1.18 -11.82
CA ARG A 24 19.40 1.80 -11.36
C ARG A 24 20.45 0.77 -10.92
N TYR A 25 20.04 -0.42 -10.47
CA TYR A 25 20.92 -1.41 -9.84
C TYR A 25 21.01 -2.76 -10.59
N GLY A 26 20.56 -2.83 -11.85
CA GLY A 26 20.71 -4.02 -12.69
C GLY A 26 19.77 -5.19 -12.38
N ALA A 27 18.73 -5.02 -11.56
CA ALA A 27 17.80 -6.08 -11.14
C ALA A 27 16.47 -6.10 -11.94
N LEU A 28 16.48 -5.57 -13.16
CA LEU A 28 15.29 -5.20 -13.92
C LEU A 28 14.38 -6.40 -14.24
N GLY A 29 14.97 -7.54 -14.60
CA GLY A 29 14.23 -8.76 -14.95
C GLY A 29 13.37 -9.30 -13.80
N TRP A 30 13.89 -9.29 -12.57
CA TRP A 30 13.12 -9.74 -11.40
C TRP A 30 11.97 -8.77 -11.08
N ALA A 31 12.22 -7.45 -11.13
CA ALA A 31 11.18 -6.44 -10.88
C ALA A 31 10.05 -6.49 -11.92
N LEU A 32 10.37 -6.71 -13.20
CA LEU A 32 9.37 -6.90 -14.26
C LEU A 32 8.53 -8.16 -14.03
N ARG A 33 9.15 -9.29 -13.64
CA ARG A 33 8.40 -10.52 -13.34
C ARG A 33 7.42 -10.30 -12.19
N ARG A 34 7.83 -9.58 -11.14
CA ARG A 34 6.97 -9.25 -10.00
C ARG A 34 5.81 -8.35 -10.41
N LEU A 35 6.08 -7.27 -11.14
CA LEU A 35 5.02 -6.40 -11.68
C LEU A 35 4.04 -7.18 -12.57
N ALA A 36 4.55 -8.06 -13.45
CA ALA A 36 3.71 -8.90 -14.31
C ALA A 36 2.84 -9.88 -13.52
N GLN A 37 3.33 -10.42 -12.40
CA GLN A 37 2.53 -11.26 -11.50
C GLN A 37 1.40 -10.46 -10.85
N THR A 38 1.70 -9.26 -10.36
CA THR A 38 0.69 -8.35 -9.78
C THR A 38 -0.37 -7.97 -10.80
N LEU A 39 0.02 -7.61 -12.03
CA LEU A 39 -0.92 -7.29 -13.10
C LEU A 39 -1.77 -8.51 -13.50
N ARG A 40 -1.18 -9.71 -13.57
CA ARG A 40 -1.93 -10.95 -13.82
C ARG A 40 -2.91 -11.26 -12.69
N TYR A 41 -2.55 -11.00 -11.44
CA TYR A 41 -3.47 -11.09 -10.31
C TYR A 41 -4.65 -10.14 -10.48
N VAL A 42 -4.36 -8.85 -10.73
CA VAL A 42 -5.38 -7.82 -10.95
C VAL A 42 -6.30 -8.18 -12.12
N ALA A 43 -5.76 -8.62 -13.25
CA ALA A 43 -6.54 -9.01 -14.41
C ALA A 43 -7.46 -10.20 -14.13
N ARG A 44 -6.97 -11.22 -13.38
CA ARG A 44 -7.81 -12.34 -12.95
C ARG A 44 -8.96 -11.89 -12.05
N ARG A 45 -8.68 -11.02 -11.08
CA ARG A 45 -9.71 -10.46 -10.18
C ARG A 45 -10.72 -9.59 -10.94
N ALA A 46 -10.27 -8.81 -11.91
CA ALA A 46 -11.14 -8.02 -12.77
C ALA A 46 -12.08 -8.90 -13.62
N ARG A 47 -11.55 -9.97 -14.24
CA ARG A 47 -12.36 -10.95 -14.99
C ARG A 47 -13.38 -11.67 -14.12
N ALA A 48 -13.04 -11.93 -12.85
CA ALA A 48 -13.95 -12.52 -11.88
C ALA A 48 -14.94 -11.51 -11.26
N GLY A 49 -14.97 -10.25 -11.71
CA GLY A 49 -15.84 -9.21 -11.16
C GLY A 49 -15.47 -8.73 -9.75
N GLN A 50 -14.30 -9.11 -9.24
CA GLN A 50 -13.84 -8.82 -7.88
C GLN A 50 -13.20 -7.43 -7.78
N TRP A 51 -13.97 -6.40 -8.14
CA TRP A 51 -13.51 -5.01 -8.22
C TRP A 51 -12.98 -4.43 -6.91
N ARG A 52 -13.44 -4.95 -5.76
CA ARG A 52 -12.90 -4.55 -4.45
C ARG A 52 -11.42 -4.91 -4.32
N GLU A 53 -11.02 -6.09 -4.79
CA GLU A 53 -9.62 -6.52 -4.75
C GLU A 53 -8.78 -5.76 -5.78
N VAL A 54 -9.34 -5.51 -6.97
CA VAL A 54 -8.70 -4.66 -7.98
C VAL A 54 -8.39 -3.30 -7.39
N LYS A 55 -9.38 -2.61 -6.79
CA LYS A 55 -9.16 -1.32 -6.12
C LYS A 55 -8.12 -1.42 -5.01
N GLY A 56 -8.13 -2.50 -4.23
CA GLY A 56 -7.15 -2.75 -3.18
C GLY A 56 -5.70 -2.82 -3.70
N ALA A 57 -5.48 -3.46 -4.85
CA ALA A 57 -4.16 -3.51 -5.49
C ALA A 57 -3.63 -2.12 -5.91
N PHE A 58 -4.53 -1.15 -6.10
CA PHE A 58 -4.23 0.25 -6.40
C PHE A 58 -4.38 1.17 -5.18
N ASN A 59 -4.30 0.66 -3.95
CA ASN A 59 -4.32 1.47 -2.73
C ASN A 59 -3.14 2.46 -2.65
N GLY A 60 -1.99 2.15 -3.27
CA GLY A 60 -0.82 3.03 -3.33
C GLY A 60 0.03 3.01 -2.07
N TYR A 61 -0.35 3.75 -1.02
CA TYR A 61 0.33 3.74 0.28
C TYR A 61 -0.61 3.17 1.35
N LEU A 62 -0.03 2.45 2.32
CA LEU A 62 -0.66 2.18 3.61
C LEU A 62 -0.04 3.06 4.68
N ALA A 63 -0.88 3.52 5.61
CA ALA A 63 -0.48 4.16 6.85
C ALA A 63 -0.92 3.24 7.99
N GLU A 64 0.05 2.66 8.68
CA GLU A 64 -0.14 1.67 9.72
C GLU A 64 0.42 2.19 11.05
N PRO A 65 -0.41 2.26 12.10
CA PRO A 65 0.08 2.57 13.43
C PRO A 65 0.76 1.37 14.08
N THR A 66 1.86 1.65 14.79
CA THR A 66 2.70 0.67 15.49
C THR A 66 2.87 1.14 16.95
N PRO A 67 2.41 0.35 17.94
CA PRO A 67 1.68 -0.91 17.80
C PRO A 67 0.28 -0.71 17.21
N PHE A 68 -0.28 -1.76 16.57
CA PHE A 68 -1.61 -1.68 15.96
C PHE A 68 -2.70 -1.64 17.04
N PRO A 69 -3.49 -0.54 17.17
CA PRO A 69 -4.44 -0.40 18.25
C PRO A 69 -5.62 -1.37 18.12
N ALA A 70 -6.05 -1.98 19.23
CA ALA A 70 -7.16 -2.94 19.23
C ALA A 70 -8.49 -2.36 18.73
N HIS A 71 -8.70 -1.05 18.86
CA HIS A 71 -9.92 -0.37 18.37
C HIS A 71 -9.88 -0.11 16.85
N LEU A 72 -8.71 -0.15 16.23
CA LEU A 72 -8.56 0.09 14.81
C LEU A 72 -8.84 -1.20 14.04
N ARG A 73 -9.78 -1.17 13.09
CA ARG A 73 -10.08 -2.35 12.27
C ARG A 73 -9.29 -2.40 10.96
N ARG A 74 -8.72 -1.28 10.53
CA ARG A 74 -8.07 -1.13 9.21
C ARG A 74 -7.03 -0.01 9.21
N CYS A 75 -5.88 -0.26 8.58
CA CYS A 75 -4.90 0.76 8.22
C CYS A 75 -5.52 1.85 7.32
N GLY A 76 -4.91 3.04 7.32
CA GLY A 76 -5.23 4.05 6.33
C GLY A 76 -4.66 3.67 4.96
N SER A 77 -5.35 4.01 3.87
CA SER A 77 -4.87 3.76 2.52
C SER A 77 -5.07 4.95 1.59
N GLY A 78 -4.24 5.05 0.55
CA GLY A 78 -4.43 6.04 -0.50
C GLY A 78 -3.21 6.22 -1.41
N TRP A 79 -3.46 6.67 -2.65
CA TRP A 79 -2.42 6.77 -3.68
C TRP A 79 -1.25 7.72 -3.33
N THR A 80 -1.43 8.56 -2.33
CA THR A 80 -0.38 9.43 -1.78
C THR A 80 -0.28 9.21 -0.27
N LYS A 81 0.92 9.39 0.29
CA LYS A 81 1.16 9.33 1.76
C LYS A 81 0.15 10.20 2.54
N ARG A 82 -0.12 11.42 2.05
CA ARG A 82 -1.09 12.34 2.65
C ARG A 82 -2.52 11.77 2.64
N ARG A 83 -2.94 11.11 1.56
CA ARG A 83 -4.26 10.47 1.49
C ARG A 83 -4.34 9.25 2.42
N ALA A 84 -3.29 8.43 2.48
CA ALA A 84 -3.22 7.31 3.42
C ALA A 84 -3.36 7.77 4.88
N MET A 85 -2.61 8.81 5.25
CA MET A 85 -2.72 9.41 6.59
C MET A 85 -4.10 10.00 6.87
N ARG A 86 -4.65 10.76 5.93
CA ARG A 86 -6.00 11.34 6.07
C ARG A 86 -7.07 10.24 6.18
N SER A 87 -6.87 9.10 5.51
CA SER A 87 -7.74 7.93 5.67
C SER A 87 -7.60 7.28 7.05
N LEU A 88 -6.37 7.17 7.57
CA LEU A 88 -6.10 6.66 8.92
C LEU A 88 -6.79 7.53 9.98
N HIS A 89 -6.70 8.86 9.85
CA HIS A 89 -7.38 9.80 10.75
C HIS A 89 -8.91 9.69 10.71
N ARG A 90 -9.49 9.37 9.55
CA ARG A 90 -10.94 9.10 9.44
C ARG A 90 -11.38 7.84 10.18
N HIS A 91 -10.47 6.90 10.43
CA HIS A 91 -10.73 5.73 11.26
C HIS A 91 -10.62 6.01 12.77
N GLY A 92 -10.48 7.29 13.16
CA GLY A 92 -10.41 7.69 14.58
C GLY A 92 -9.01 7.67 15.16
N TYR A 93 -8.00 7.22 14.40
CA TYR A 93 -6.62 7.26 14.87
C TYR A 93 -6.08 8.69 14.82
N ARG A 94 -5.70 9.22 15.98
CA ARG A 94 -4.95 10.48 16.07
C ARG A 94 -3.60 10.12 16.66
N GLN A 95 -2.53 10.59 16.02
CA GLN A 95 -1.21 10.47 16.59
C GLN A 95 -1.20 11.22 17.92
N THR A 96 -1.05 10.50 19.02
CA THR A 96 -0.82 11.08 20.34
C THR A 96 0.55 11.76 20.28
N GLY A 97 0.59 13.05 20.63
CA GLY A 97 1.82 13.82 20.74
C GLY A 97 2.80 13.22 21.77
N PRO A 98 4.04 13.72 21.81
CA PRO A 98 5.24 12.99 22.25
C PRO A 98 5.13 12.27 23.60
#